data_AF-A0AAU4BW04-F1
#
_entry.id   AF-A0AAU4BW04-F1
#
_cell.length_a   1.000
_cell.length_b   1.000
_cell.length_c   1.000
_cell.angle_alpha   90.00
_cell.angle_beta   90.00
_cell.angle_gamma   90.00
#
_symmetry.space_group_name_H-M   'P 1'
#
loop_
_entity.id
_entity.type
_entity.pdbx_description
1 polymer ?
#
loop_
_entity_poly.entity_id
_entity_poly.type
_entity_poly.pdbx_seq_one_letter_code
_entity_poly.pdbx_strand_id
1 'polypeptide(L)'
;MYAYVGPADLLGQVRPGMAGTPIMSAADVERLTRDEPYTYVVGIDGTLRIAPRRSEHVACAGGQDVLAAGEITFEGTAVTEVSNQSTGYCPGAESWPAVAGALDRAGLERPDGFTALFVFRHCPGCGELNVVKDDHYACVFCDADLPSG
;
A
#
# COMPACT_ATOMS: atom_id res chain seq x y z
N MET A 1 -5.81 -8.52 -7.17
CA MET A 1 -4.34 -8.51 -7.30
C MET A 1 -3.97 -7.29 -8.09
N TYR A 2 -2.90 -6.61 -7.71
CA TYR A 2 -2.44 -5.36 -8.30
C TYR A 2 -1.03 -5.56 -8.84
N ALA A 3 -0.87 -5.32 -10.14
CA ALA A 3 0.43 -5.28 -10.78
C ALA A 3 1.09 -3.93 -10.51
N TYR A 4 2.42 -3.90 -10.56
CA TYR A 4 3.15 -2.65 -10.48
C TYR A 4 2.97 -1.84 -11.78
N VAL A 5 2.49 -0.61 -11.65
CA VAL A 5 2.22 0.33 -12.75
C VAL A 5 3.07 1.60 -12.67
N GLY A 6 3.92 1.71 -11.65
CA GLY A 6 4.81 2.85 -11.46
C GLY A 6 6.02 2.86 -12.41
N PRO A 7 6.97 3.79 -12.20
CA PRO A 7 8.16 3.94 -13.04
C PRO A 7 8.98 2.64 -13.15
N ALA A 8 9.32 2.24 -14.37
CA ALA A 8 10.07 1.03 -14.66
C ALA A 8 11.47 1.01 -14.03
N ASP A 9 12.10 2.18 -13.86
CA ASP A 9 13.43 2.29 -13.24
C ASP A 9 13.43 1.86 -11.78
N LEU A 10 12.34 2.11 -11.04
CA LEU A 10 12.21 1.68 -9.65
C LEU A 10 12.04 0.16 -9.56
N LEU A 11 11.25 -0.44 -10.47
CA LEU A 11 11.16 -1.90 -10.60
C LEU A 11 12.53 -2.50 -10.98
N GLY A 12 13.24 -1.87 -11.91
CA GLY A 12 14.58 -2.27 -12.35
C GLY A 12 15.66 -2.16 -11.28
N GLN A 13 15.41 -1.45 -10.18
CA GLN A 13 16.30 -1.33 -9.02
C GLN A 13 16.08 -2.42 -7.98
N VAL A 14 14.99 -3.19 -8.04
CA VAL A 14 14.73 -4.24 -7.06
C VAL A 14 15.79 -5.34 -7.17
N ARG A 15 16.34 -5.75 -6.02
CA ARG A 15 17.35 -6.81 -5.89
C ARG A 15 16.90 -7.84 -4.85
N PRO A 16 17.40 -9.09 -4.95
CA PRO A 16 17.21 -10.08 -3.89
C PRO A 16 17.62 -9.52 -2.53
N GLY A 17 16.78 -9.72 -1.51
CA GLY A 17 17.01 -9.22 -0.15
C GLY A 17 16.47 -7.82 0.14
N MET A 18 15.91 -7.11 -0.85
CA MET A 18 15.22 -5.82 -0.63
C MET A 18 13.76 -5.95 -0.20
N ALA A 19 13.20 -7.16 -0.26
CA ALA A 19 11.82 -7.42 0.15
C ALA A 19 11.61 -7.06 1.63
N GLY A 20 10.41 -6.56 1.93
CA GLY A 20 10.02 -6.19 3.27
C GLY A 20 10.06 -7.37 4.24
N THR A 21 10.27 -7.04 5.51
CA THR A 21 10.25 -7.99 6.62
C THR A 21 8.84 -8.55 6.78
N PRO A 22 8.65 -9.88 6.77
CA PRO A 22 7.34 -10.47 7.00
C PRO A 22 6.91 -10.29 8.46
N ILE A 23 5.64 -9.96 8.66
CA ILE A 23 4.99 -9.89 9.96
C ILE A 23 4.08 -11.10 10.09
N MET A 24 4.50 -12.04 10.94
CA MET A 24 3.80 -13.32 11.14
C MET A 24 3.11 -13.38 12.50
N SER A 25 3.44 -12.48 13.42
CA SER A 25 2.91 -12.45 14.78
C SER A 25 3.00 -11.05 15.40
N ALA A 26 2.26 -10.83 16.47
CA ALA A 26 2.37 -9.64 17.31
C ALA A 26 3.81 -9.38 17.83
N ALA A 27 4.57 -10.44 18.12
CA ALA A 27 5.96 -10.34 18.58
C ALA A 27 6.90 -9.74 17.53
N ASP A 28 6.57 -9.85 16.23
CA ASP A 28 7.35 -9.21 15.17
C ASP A 28 7.18 -7.69 15.22
N VAL A 29 5.99 -7.21 15.58
CA VAL A 29 5.66 -5.77 15.69
C VAL A 29 6.23 -5.16 16.98
N GLU A 30 6.30 -5.93 18.07
CA GLU A 30 6.88 -5.46 19.34
C GLU A 30 8.35 -5.03 19.22
N ARG A 31 9.07 -5.60 18.25
CA ARG A 31 10.51 -5.34 18.01
C ARG A 31 10.76 -4.13 17.12
N LEU A 32 9.71 -3.50 16.60
CA LEU A 32 9.80 -2.40 15.65
C LEU A 32 10.04 -1.06 16.35
N THR A 33 10.80 -0.18 15.69
CA THR A 33 10.98 1.23 16.08
C THR A 33 9.82 2.06 15.54
N ARG A 34 9.06 2.75 16.39
CA ARG A 34 7.75 3.33 16.01
C ARG A 34 7.78 4.84 15.75
N ASP A 35 8.92 5.35 15.27
CA ASP A 35 9.12 6.80 15.09
C ASP A 35 8.43 7.37 13.84
N GLU A 36 8.05 6.50 12.90
CA GLU A 36 7.34 6.88 11.66
C GLU A 36 6.49 5.71 11.10
N PRO A 37 5.49 6.00 10.24
CA PRO A 37 4.74 4.96 9.53
C PRO A 37 5.62 4.06 8.66
N TYR A 38 5.23 2.81 8.50
CA TYR A 38 5.88 1.82 7.66
C TYR A 38 5.23 1.75 6.28
N THR A 39 6.06 1.57 5.26
CA THR A 39 5.59 1.11 3.95
C THR A 39 5.24 -0.37 4.07
N TYR A 40 4.04 -0.77 3.64
CA TYR A 40 3.63 -2.18 3.65
C TYR A 40 3.14 -2.67 2.31
N VAL A 41 3.21 -3.99 2.14
CA VAL A 41 2.51 -4.74 1.11
C VAL A 41 1.90 -5.99 1.71
N VAL A 42 0.80 -6.45 1.13
CA VAL A 42 0.30 -7.82 1.34
C VAL A 42 0.64 -8.61 0.08
N GLY A 43 1.55 -9.58 0.22
CA GLY A 43 1.96 -10.43 -0.90
C GLY A 43 0.80 -11.29 -1.42
N ILE A 44 0.99 -11.89 -2.62
CA ILE A 44 0.03 -12.87 -3.17
C ILE A 44 -0.16 -14.10 -2.28
N ASP A 45 0.80 -14.37 -1.40
CA ASP A 45 0.75 -15.39 -0.36
C ASP A 45 -0.08 -14.96 0.87
N GLY A 46 -0.57 -13.71 0.89
CA GLY A 46 -1.27 -13.11 2.01
C GLY A 46 -0.35 -12.63 3.13
N THR A 47 0.97 -12.71 2.98
CA THR A 47 1.88 -12.27 4.05
C THR A 47 1.93 -10.75 4.08
N LEU A 48 1.71 -10.16 5.27
CA LEU A 48 2.01 -8.75 5.50
C LEU A 48 3.53 -8.58 5.54
N ARG A 49 4.07 -7.70 4.70
CA ARG A 49 5.48 -7.32 4.70
C ARG A 49 5.58 -5.83 4.92
N ILE A 50 6.53 -5.44 5.75
CA ILE A 50 6.78 -4.02 6.04
C ILE A 50 8.23 -3.64 5.72
N ALA A 51 8.44 -2.37 5.43
CA ALA A 51 9.74 -1.75 5.24
C ALA A 51 9.73 -0.36 5.90
N PRO A 52 10.89 0.22 6.25
CA PRO A 52 10.98 1.58 6.76
C PRO A 52 10.26 2.58 5.83
N ARG A 53 9.81 3.70 6.39
CA ARG A 53 9.12 4.74 5.61
C ARG A 53 9.94 5.17 4.40
N ARG A 54 9.25 5.54 3.32
CA ARG A 54 9.86 6.00 2.05
C ARG A 54 10.62 4.90 1.30
N SER A 55 10.51 3.65 1.74
CA SER A 55 10.88 2.52 0.90
C SER A 55 9.88 2.43 -0.26
N GLU A 56 10.36 2.06 -1.44
CA GLU A 56 9.46 1.80 -2.56
C GLU A 56 8.60 0.56 -2.27
N HIS A 57 7.27 0.64 -2.49
CA HIS A 57 6.39 -0.52 -2.33
C HIS A 57 6.84 -1.69 -3.20
N VAL A 58 7.35 -1.41 -4.41
CA VAL A 58 7.85 -2.45 -5.33
C VAL A 58 9.09 -3.15 -4.80
N ALA A 59 9.95 -2.44 -4.07
CA ALA A 59 11.06 -3.05 -3.35
C ALA A 59 10.55 -3.91 -2.19
N CYS A 60 9.61 -3.39 -1.40
CA CYS A 60 8.98 -4.11 -0.29
C CYS A 60 8.30 -5.42 -0.77
N ALA A 61 7.68 -5.41 -1.95
CA ALA A 61 7.10 -6.58 -2.61
C ALA A 61 8.11 -7.53 -3.25
N GLY A 62 9.40 -7.17 -3.30
CA GLY A 62 10.41 -7.94 -4.06
C GLY A 62 10.12 -7.96 -5.57
N GLY A 63 9.50 -6.90 -6.10
CA GLY A 63 9.16 -6.75 -7.51
C GLY A 63 7.97 -7.59 -7.95
N GLN A 64 7.21 -8.15 -7.02
CA GLN A 64 6.05 -9.00 -7.30
C GLN A 64 4.74 -8.21 -7.30
N ASP A 65 3.70 -8.82 -7.87
CA ASP A 65 2.33 -8.35 -7.69
C ASP A 65 1.89 -8.48 -6.23
N VAL A 66 0.91 -7.67 -5.84
CA VAL A 66 0.43 -7.60 -4.45
C VAL A 66 -1.09 -7.72 -4.36
N LEU A 67 -1.59 -8.07 -3.18
CA LEU A 67 -3.01 -7.99 -2.85
C LEU A 67 -3.39 -6.63 -2.28
N ALA A 68 -2.44 -5.94 -1.64
CA ALA A 68 -2.60 -4.57 -1.14
C ALA A 68 -1.22 -3.92 -0.96
N ALA A 69 -1.18 -2.59 -0.94
CA ALA A 69 0.02 -1.80 -0.66
C ALA A 69 -0.38 -0.44 -0.06
N GLY A 70 0.46 0.12 0.80
CA GLY A 70 0.21 1.44 1.37
C GLY A 70 1.14 1.75 2.53
N GLU A 71 0.64 2.56 3.47
CA GLU A 71 1.35 2.94 4.69
C GLU A 71 0.59 2.45 5.93
N ILE A 72 1.30 2.03 6.96
CA ILE A 72 0.74 1.48 8.20
C ILE A 72 1.50 1.98 9.44
N THR A 73 0.78 2.34 10.49
CA THR A 73 1.31 2.81 11.77
C THR A 73 0.86 1.86 12.87
N PHE A 74 1.77 1.55 13.79
CA PHE A 74 1.50 0.69 14.94
C PHE A 74 1.65 1.47 16.26
N GLU A 75 0.79 1.18 17.23
CA GLU A 75 0.96 1.55 18.64
C GLU A 75 0.90 0.27 19.48
N GLY A 76 2.04 -0.11 20.09
CA GLY A 76 2.17 -1.46 20.64
C GLY A 76 2.02 -2.52 19.54
N THR A 77 1.01 -3.38 19.68
CA THR A 77 0.64 -4.43 18.70
C THR A 77 -0.63 -4.09 17.93
N ALA A 78 -1.20 -2.90 18.15
CA ALA A 78 -2.39 -2.42 17.45
C ALA A 78 -2.01 -1.58 16.24
N VAL A 79 -2.77 -1.72 15.15
CA VAL A 79 -2.70 -0.83 13.99
C VAL A 79 -3.55 0.40 14.25
N THR A 80 -2.93 1.57 14.32
CA THR A 80 -3.62 2.84 14.60
C THR A 80 -3.94 3.61 13.33
N GLU A 81 -3.09 3.50 12.31
CA GLU A 81 -3.35 4.07 10.99
C GLU A 81 -2.99 3.07 9.90
N VAL A 82 -3.80 3.02 8.86
CA VAL A 82 -3.54 2.20 7.68
C VAL A 82 -4.21 2.82 6.46
N SER A 83 -3.43 2.99 5.40
CA SER A 83 -3.90 3.52 4.12
C SER A 83 -3.62 2.57 2.97
N ASN A 84 -4.24 2.84 1.82
CA ASN A 84 -3.93 2.21 0.55
C ASN A 84 -2.98 3.09 -0.30
N GLN A 85 -2.25 4.02 0.32
CA GLN A 85 -1.46 5.03 -0.39
C GLN A 85 -0.23 4.40 -1.06
N SER A 86 -0.39 3.92 -2.29
CA SER A 86 0.71 3.47 -3.14
C SER A 86 0.49 3.92 -4.58
N THR A 87 1.30 4.86 -5.06
CA THR A 87 1.25 5.33 -6.45
C THR A 87 1.81 4.31 -7.44
N GLY A 88 2.64 3.37 -6.97
CA GLY A 88 3.21 2.30 -7.80
C GLY A 88 2.26 1.13 -8.06
N TYR A 89 1.33 0.84 -7.14
CA TYR A 89 0.36 -0.26 -7.28
C TYR A 89 -1.10 0.19 -7.39
N CYS A 90 -1.42 1.41 -6.94
CA CYS A 90 -2.75 2.01 -6.97
C CYS A 90 -3.89 1.10 -6.44
N PRO A 91 -3.75 0.44 -5.27
CA PRO A 91 -4.78 -0.45 -4.78
C PRO A 91 -6.07 0.30 -4.41
N GLY A 92 -7.23 -0.28 -4.72
CA GLY A 92 -8.53 0.29 -4.36
C GLY A 92 -9.05 -0.15 -2.98
N ALA A 93 -10.25 0.31 -2.60
CA ALA A 93 -10.89 -0.04 -1.32
C ALA A 93 -11.13 -1.55 -1.18
N GLU A 94 -11.35 -2.24 -2.30
CA GLU A 94 -11.49 -3.68 -2.41
C GLU A 94 -10.24 -4.48 -2.01
N SER A 95 -9.09 -3.81 -1.83
CA SER A 95 -7.88 -4.43 -1.25
C SER A 95 -7.98 -4.63 0.27
N TRP A 96 -8.89 -3.94 0.95
CA TRP A 96 -9.01 -3.98 2.41
C TRP A 96 -9.13 -5.40 2.99
N PRO A 97 -9.96 -6.33 2.45
CA PRO A 97 -10.06 -7.69 2.99
C PRO A 97 -8.72 -8.44 3.03
N ALA A 98 -7.80 -8.16 2.10
CA ALA A 98 -6.47 -8.77 2.11
C ALA A 98 -5.61 -8.23 3.25
N VAL A 99 -5.69 -6.92 3.52
CA VAL A 99 -5.02 -6.27 4.67
C VAL A 99 -5.57 -6.81 5.98
N ALA A 100 -6.89 -6.77 6.14
CA ALA A 100 -7.58 -7.30 7.31
C ALA A 100 -7.19 -8.77 7.59
N GLY A 101 -7.25 -9.63 6.56
CA GLY A 101 -6.88 -11.03 6.70
C GLY A 101 -5.40 -11.24 7.04
N ALA A 102 -4.49 -10.39 6.57
CA ALA A 102 -3.07 -10.47 6.92
C ALA A 102 -2.82 -10.06 8.37
N LEU A 103 -3.47 -9.00 8.84
CA LEU A 103 -3.42 -8.55 10.23
C LEU A 103 -4.03 -9.58 11.18
N ASP A 104 -5.18 -10.15 10.82
CA ASP A 104 -5.86 -11.20 11.60
C ASP A 104 -4.97 -12.45 11.73
N ARG A 105 -4.28 -12.86 10.65
CA ARG A 105 -3.32 -13.97 10.68
C ARG A 105 -2.13 -13.70 11.58
N ALA A 106 -1.65 -12.46 11.65
CA ALA A 106 -0.56 -12.05 12.53
C ALA A 106 -1.02 -11.81 13.98
N GLY A 107 -2.32 -11.91 14.27
CA GLY A 107 -2.89 -11.67 15.60
C GLY A 107 -2.78 -10.21 16.05
N LEU A 108 -2.84 -9.26 15.10
CA LEU A 108 -2.76 -7.83 15.37
C LEU A 108 -4.16 -7.24 15.52
N GLU A 109 -4.34 -6.32 16.46
CA GLU A 109 -5.55 -5.51 16.52
C GLU A 109 -5.56 -4.54 15.34
N ARG A 110 -6.72 -4.40 14.69
CA ARG A 110 -6.87 -3.59 13.47
C ARG A 110 -8.17 -2.79 13.47
N PRO A 111 -8.22 -1.68 12.71
CA PRO A 111 -9.47 -1.00 12.43
C PRO A 111 -10.39 -1.86 11.56
N ASP A 112 -11.64 -1.41 11.37
CA ASP A 112 -12.65 -2.07 10.52
C ASP A 112 -12.44 -1.82 9.02
N GLY A 113 -11.63 -0.80 8.68
CA GLY A 113 -11.37 -0.31 7.33
C GLY A 113 -10.04 0.44 7.25
N PHE A 114 -9.68 0.90 6.05
CA PHE A 114 -8.61 1.89 5.91
C PHE A 114 -8.95 3.13 6.72
N THR A 115 -8.01 3.61 7.53
CA THR A 115 -8.17 4.88 8.26
C THR A 115 -8.00 6.08 7.34
N ALA A 116 -7.28 5.89 6.22
CA ALA A 116 -7.22 6.84 5.11
C ALA A 116 -7.32 6.10 3.78
N LEU A 117 -8.36 6.40 3.00
CA LEU A 117 -8.60 5.80 1.69
C LEU A 117 -8.29 6.80 0.57
N PHE A 118 -7.49 6.37 -0.40
CA PHE A 118 -7.09 7.12 -1.58
C PHE A 118 -7.71 6.50 -2.82
N VAL A 119 -8.29 7.33 -3.69
CA VAL A 119 -8.90 6.89 -4.94
C VAL A 119 -7.98 7.29 -6.09
N PHE A 120 -7.35 6.30 -6.72
CA PHE A 120 -6.43 6.49 -7.83
C PHE A 120 -7.16 6.42 -9.17
N ARG A 121 -6.83 7.33 -10.10
CA ARG A 121 -7.36 7.33 -11.47
C ARG A 121 -6.27 7.69 -12.47
N HIS A 122 -6.14 6.89 -13.52
CA HIS A 122 -5.36 7.30 -14.68
C HIS A 122 -6.24 8.16 -15.59
N CYS A 123 -5.73 9.31 -16.00
CA CYS A 123 -6.45 10.19 -16.92
C CYS A 123 -6.52 9.56 -18.32
N PRO A 124 -7.71 9.42 -18.94
CA PRO A 124 -7.81 8.90 -20.30
C PRO A 124 -7.26 9.88 -21.37
N GLY A 125 -7.13 11.18 -21.03
CA GLY A 125 -6.62 12.20 -21.94
C GLY A 125 -5.09 12.25 -22.00
N CYS A 126 -4.43 12.39 -20.84
CA CYS A 126 -2.97 12.54 -20.78
C CYS A 126 -2.22 11.34 -20.20
N GLY A 127 -2.92 10.33 -19.68
CA GLY A 127 -2.32 9.13 -19.06
C GLY A 127 -1.84 9.33 -17.62
N GLU A 128 -1.81 10.56 -17.09
CA GLU A 128 -1.28 10.85 -15.76
C GLU A 128 -2.10 10.20 -14.63
N LEU A 129 -1.39 9.73 -13.60
CA LEU A 129 -1.98 9.21 -12.39
C LEU A 129 -2.45 10.38 -11.49
N ASN A 130 -3.71 10.31 -11.09
CA ASN A 130 -4.36 11.28 -10.21
C ASN A 130 -4.82 10.60 -8.92
N VAL A 131 -4.79 11.37 -7.84
CA VAL A 131 -5.47 11.05 -6.59
C VAL A 131 -6.70 11.94 -6.50
N VAL A 132 -7.89 11.33 -6.54
CA VAL A 132 -9.16 12.03 -6.39
C VAL A 132 -9.29 12.52 -4.95
N LYS A 133 -9.67 13.79 -4.79
CA LYS A 133 -9.92 14.43 -3.48
C LYS A 133 -11.32 15.02 -3.48
N ASP A 134 -12.02 14.91 -2.36
CA ASP A 134 -13.35 15.51 -2.14
C ASP A 134 -14.35 15.19 -3.27
N ASP A 135 -14.31 13.96 -3.80
CA ASP A 135 -15.11 13.49 -4.94
C ASP A 135 -14.99 14.34 -6.22
N HIS A 136 -13.87 15.04 -6.38
CA HIS A 136 -13.58 15.84 -7.57
C HIS A 136 -12.80 15.03 -8.61
N TYR A 137 -13.51 14.55 -9.64
CA TYR A 137 -12.99 13.70 -10.70
C TYR A 137 -12.52 14.52 -11.92
N ALA A 138 -11.50 15.38 -11.72
CA ALA A 138 -10.84 16.10 -12.81
C ALA A 138 -9.32 15.90 -12.76
N CYS A 139 -8.70 15.76 -13.92
CA CYS A 139 -7.25 15.60 -14.03
C CYS A 139 -6.55 16.91 -13.70
N VAL A 140 -5.66 16.92 -12.71
CA VAL A 140 -4.95 18.13 -12.29
C VAL A 140 -3.93 18.65 -13.31
N PHE A 141 -3.65 17.87 -14.36
CA PHE A 141 -2.66 18.19 -15.39
C PHE A 141 -3.26 18.71 -16.70
N CYS A 142 -4.48 18.32 -17.04
CA CYS A 142 -5.11 18.68 -18.32
C CYS A 142 -6.60 19.01 -18.22
N ASP A 143 -7.16 19.07 -17.01
CA ASP A 143 -8.56 19.38 -16.70
C ASP A 143 -9.60 18.43 -17.33
N ALA A 144 -9.18 17.32 -17.93
CA ALA A 144 -10.09 16.31 -18.46
C ALA A 144 -10.80 15.54 -17.32
N ASP A 145 -12.05 15.16 -17.57
CA ASP A 145 -12.83 14.34 -16.64
C ASP A 145 -12.14 12.99 -16.37
N LEU A 146 -12.10 12.59 -15.09
CA LEU A 146 -11.61 11.29 -14.66
C LEU A 146 -12.78 10.30 -14.50
N PRO A 147 -12.54 8.98 -14.70
CA PRO A 147 -13.56 7.97 -14.49
C PRO A 147 -14.05 7.97 -13.03
N SER A 148 -15.37 7.97 -12.81
CA SER A 148 -15.97 7.94 -11.47
C SER A 148 -16.25 6.54 -10.93
N GLY A 149 -16.18 5.50 -11.77
CA GLY A 149 -16.45 4.10 -11.43
C GLY A 149 -15.53 3.12 -12.15
#